data_AF-A0A2V8FSF9-F1
#
_entry.id   AF-A0A2V8FSF9-F1
#
_cell.length_a   1.000
_cell.length_b   1.000
_cell.length_c   1.000
_cell.angle_alpha   90.00
_cell.angle_beta   90.00
_cell.angle_gamma   90.00
#
_symmetry.space_group_name_H-M   'P 1'
#
loop_
_entity.id
_entity.type
_entity.pdbx_description
1 polymer ?
#
loop_
_entity_poly.entity_id
_entity_poly.type
_entity_poly.pdbx_seq_one_letter_code
_entity_poly.pdbx_strand_id
1 'polypeptide(L)'
;MVPHRRALAAPHVLRRRQVWKRDRGVCRLCGFDVALAERRWRRRKPPATDRAQRRAWRNDRPRWEADHILPVADGGGECSLDNYRLLCRTCHVAITLRWRAEKPRQSLVPGPSS
;
A
#
# COMPACT_ATOMS: atom_id res chain seq x y z
N MET A 1 9.20 -33.75 -10.79
CA MET A 1 8.39 -32.76 -11.54
C MET A 1 7.34 -32.19 -10.59
N VAL A 2 7.63 -31.06 -9.95
CA VAL A 2 6.66 -30.37 -9.08
C VAL A 2 5.81 -29.48 -9.97
N PRO A 3 4.47 -29.60 -9.98
CA PRO A 3 3.66 -28.74 -10.82
C PRO A 3 3.72 -27.33 -10.23
N HIS A 4 4.36 -26.41 -10.95
CA HIS A 4 4.22 -24.97 -10.71
C HIS A 4 2.76 -24.62 -10.92
N ARG A 5 1.96 -24.67 -9.86
CA ARG A 5 0.64 -24.07 -9.82
C ARG A 5 0.84 -22.60 -10.17
N ARG A 6 0.40 -22.18 -11.36
CA ARG A 6 0.21 -20.77 -11.71
C ARG A 6 -0.66 -20.18 -10.62
N ALA A 7 -0.04 -19.44 -9.70
CA ALA A 7 -0.76 -18.72 -8.66
C ALA A 7 -1.66 -17.73 -9.38
N LEU A 8 -2.97 -18.01 -9.41
CA LEU A 8 -3.97 -17.05 -9.83
C LEU A 8 -3.68 -15.76 -9.06
N ALA A 9 -3.46 -14.65 -9.77
CA ALA A 9 -3.17 -13.37 -9.16
C ALA A 9 -4.29 -13.05 -8.16
N ALA A 10 -4.01 -13.22 -6.87
CA ALA A 10 -5.02 -13.06 -5.84
C ALA A 10 -5.60 -11.65 -5.93
N PRO A 11 -6.94 -11.48 -5.90
CA PRO A 11 -7.58 -10.17 -5.94
C PRO A 11 -6.89 -9.18 -5.00
N HIS A 12 -6.71 -7.94 -5.44
CA HIS A 12 -6.00 -6.88 -4.69
C HIS A 12 -6.45 -6.76 -3.21
N VAL A 13 -7.73 -7.03 -2.94
CA VAL A 13 -8.31 -7.06 -1.59
C VAL A 13 -7.71 -8.15 -0.70
N LEU A 14 -7.46 -9.35 -1.24
CA LEU A 14 -6.82 -10.46 -0.52
C LEU A 14 -5.38 -10.09 -0.16
N ARG A 15 -4.64 -9.49 -1.09
CA ARG A 15 -3.25 -9.05 -0.85
C ARG A 15 -3.18 -8.02 0.25
N ARG A 16 -4.08 -7.02 0.28
CA ARG A 16 -4.14 -6.05 1.40
C ARG A 16 -4.34 -6.73 2.76
N ARG A 17 -5.26 -7.69 2.86
CA ARG A 17 -5.49 -8.43 4.12
C ARG A 17 -4.26 -9.22 4.55
N GLN A 18 -3.60 -9.90 3.61
CA GLN A 18 -2.41 -10.69 3.88
C GLN A 18 -1.23 -9.82 4.33
N VAL A 19 -0.98 -8.68 3.66
CA VAL A 19 0.04 -7.70 4.03
C VAL A 19 -0.23 -7.15 5.43
N TRP A 20 -1.48 -6.79 5.73
CA TRP A 20 -1.85 -6.33 7.07
C TRP A 20 -1.55 -7.37 8.15
N LYS A 21 -1.88 -8.65 7.90
CA LYS A 21 -1.61 -9.75 8.84
C LYS A 21 -0.11 -9.95 9.06
N ARG A 22 0.70 -9.90 7.99
CA ARG A 22 2.16 -10.06 8.04
C ARG A 22 2.82 -8.91 8.80
N ASP A 23 2.49 -7.67 8.42
CA ASP A 23 3.15 -6.46 8.94
C ASP A 23 2.53 -5.95 10.24
N ARG A 24 1.47 -6.63 10.73
CA ARG A 24 0.75 -6.33 11.98
C ARG A 24 0.25 -4.88 12.07
N GLY A 25 -0.04 -4.27 10.92
CA GLY A 25 -0.49 -2.88 10.85
C GLY A 25 0.61 -1.84 11.11
N VAL A 26 1.89 -2.23 11.06
CA VAL A 26 3.04 -1.34 11.30
C VAL A 26 3.69 -0.96 9.98
N CYS A 27 3.96 0.34 9.80
CA CYS A 27 4.66 0.85 8.63
C CYS A 27 6.07 0.25 8.55
N ARG A 28 6.41 -0.38 7.42
CA ARG A 28 7.72 -1.02 7.21
C ARG A 28 8.87 -0.05 6.92
N LEU A 29 8.59 1.25 6.76
CA LEU A 29 9.62 2.28 6.57
C LEU A 29 9.89 3.06 7.84
N CYS A 30 8.87 3.62 8.49
CA CYS A 30 9.06 4.49 9.65
C CYS A 30 8.66 3.88 11.00
N GLY A 31 8.12 2.66 11.03
CA GLY A 31 7.66 2.01 12.25
C GLY A 31 6.34 2.56 12.83
N PHE A 32 5.67 3.50 12.16
CA PHE A 32 4.38 4.02 12.62
C PHE A 32 3.32 2.90 12.71
N ASP A 33 2.75 2.71 13.90
CA ASP A 33 1.69 1.73 14.16
C ASP A 33 0.31 2.28 13.72
N VAL A 34 -0.08 1.94 12.49
CA VAL A 34 -1.37 2.32 11.92
C VAL A 34 -2.51 1.62 12.65
N ALA A 35 -2.30 0.39 13.12
CA ALA A 35 -3.34 -0.35 13.86
C ALA A 35 -3.66 0.32 15.20
N LEU A 36 -2.65 0.78 15.94
CA LEU A 36 -2.82 1.55 17.16
C LEU A 36 -3.48 2.89 16.88
N ALA A 37 -3.03 3.60 15.83
CA ALA A 37 -3.66 4.85 15.41
C ALA A 37 -5.14 4.65 15.08
N GLU A 38 -5.50 3.59 14.34
CA GLU A 38 -6.88 3.29 13.97
C GLU A 38 -7.72 2.91 15.21
N ARG A 39 -7.16 2.17 16.17
CA ARG A 39 -7.82 1.89 17.45
C ARG A 39 -8.12 3.18 18.23
N ARG A 40 -7.14 4.09 18.34
CA ARG A 40 -7.32 5.40 19.01
C ARG A 40 -8.37 6.25 18.29
N TRP A 41 -8.30 6.30 16.97
CA TRP A 41 -9.28 7.00 16.14
C TRP A 41 -10.71 6.47 16.36
N ARG A 42 -10.91 5.14 16.40
CA ARG A 42 -12.22 4.53 16.68
C ARG A 42 -12.76 4.89 18.06
N ARG A 43 -11.90 5.03 19.07
CA ARG A 43 -12.31 5.42 20.43
C ARG A 43 -12.78 6.88 20.51
N ARG A 44 -12.19 7.76 19.71
CA ARG A 44 -12.58 9.19 19.62
C ARG A 44 -13.81 9.43 18.73
N LYS A 45 -14.62 8.40 18.45
CA LYS A 45 -15.78 8.50 17.55
C LYS A 45 -16.81 9.47 18.18
N PRO A 46 -17.07 10.65 17.59
CA PRO A 46 -18.00 11.61 18.17
C PRO A 46 -19.44 11.09 18.09
N PRO A 47 -20.41 11.68 18.80
CA PRO A 47 -21.83 11.33 18.66
C PRO A 47 -22.34 11.53 17.22
N ALA A 48 -23.44 10.87 16.86
CA ALA A 48 -24.01 10.98 15.51
C ALA A 48 -24.65 12.36 15.23
N THR A 49 -25.06 13.05 16.29
CA THR A 49 -25.71 14.37 16.24
C THR A 49 -24.77 15.48 15.75
N ASP A 50 -23.49 15.42 16.11
CA ASP A 50 -22.51 16.43 15.68
C ASP A 50 -21.91 16.09 14.31
N ARG A 51 -22.52 16.63 13.25
CA ARG A 51 -22.09 16.40 11.86
C ARG A 51 -20.70 16.99 11.57
N ALA A 52 -20.34 18.11 12.19
CA ALA A 52 -19.07 18.79 11.96
C ALA A 52 -17.91 17.98 12.54
N GLN A 53 -18.01 17.58 13.81
CA GLN A 53 -17.03 16.68 14.43
C GLN A 53 -16.98 15.33 13.72
N ARG A 54 -18.12 14.80 13.26
CA ARG A 54 -18.15 13.57 12.45
C ARG A 54 -17.38 13.69 11.15
N ARG A 55 -17.45 14.83 10.46
CA ARG A 55 -16.69 15.10 9.23
C ARG A 55 -15.20 15.17 9.54
N ALA A 56 -14.80 15.95 10.55
CA ALA A 56 -13.41 16.06 10.98
C ALA A 56 -12.83 14.70 11.38
N TRP A 57 -13.57 13.93 12.19
CA TRP A 57 -13.21 12.57 12.59
C TRP A 57 -13.00 11.66 11.38
N ARG A 58 -13.90 11.64 10.38
CA ARG A 58 -13.70 10.84 9.15
C ARG A 58 -12.43 11.24 8.38
N ASN A 59 -12.11 12.53 8.35
CA ASN A 59 -10.92 13.04 7.67
C ASN A 59 -9.62 12.66 8.41
N ASP A 60 -9.66 12.60 9.75
CA ASP A 60 -8.55 12.18 10.62
C ASP A 60 -8.29 10.66 10.61
N ARG A 61 -9.04 9.88 9.82
CA ARG A 61 -8.86 8.42 9.78
C ARG A 61 -7.42 8.09 9.34
N PRO A 62 -6.65 7.32 10.14
CA PRO A 62 -5.33 6.85 9.74
C PRO A 62 -5.40 6.02 8.46
N ARG A 63 -4.55 6.33 7.49
CA ARG A 63 -4.51 5.67 6.19
C ARG A 63 -3.18 4.92 6.00
N TRP A 64 -3.29 3.79 5.31
CA TRP A 64 -2.16 2.98 4.89
C TRP A 64 -2.41 2.39 3.51
N GLU A 65 -1.33 2.03 2.82
CA GLU A 65 -1.36 1.41 1.51
C GLU A 65 -0.52 0.13 1.51
N ALA A 66 -0.94 -0.85 0.71
CA ALA A 66 -0.12 -2.02 0.39
C ALA A 66 0.75 -1.65 -0.81
N ASP A 67 1.98 -1.24 -0.53
CA ASP A 67 2.94 -0.74 -1.50
C ASP A 67 3.74 -1.90 -2.10
N HIS A 68 4.00 -1.84 -3.41
CA HIS A 68 4.91 -2.77 -4.07
C HIS A 68 6.36 -2.34 -3.83
N ILE A 69 7.23 -3.25 -3.39
CA ILE A 69 8.66 -2.95 -3.19
C ILE A 69 9.34 -2.73 -4.55
N LEU A 70 9.10 -3.66 -5.49
CA LEU A 70 9.41 -3.53 -6.90
C LEU A 70 8.09 -3.33 -7.64
N PRO A 71 7.90 -2.20 -8.36
CA PRO A 71 6.68 -1.96 -9.12
C PRO A 71 6.43 -3.07 -10.14
N VAL A 72 5.15 -3.36 -10.40
CA VAL A 72 4.76 -4.30 -11.48
C VAL A 72 5.36 -3.87 -12.83
N ALA A 73 5.45 -2.56 -13.08
CA ALA A 73 6.03 -1.98 -14.29
C ALA A 73 7.52 -2.31 -14.49
N ASP A 74 8.23 -2.70 -13.42
CA ASP A 74 9.66 -3.02 -13.41
C ASP A 74 9.91 -4.52 -13.18
N GLY A 75 8.93 -5.38 -13.48
CA GLY A 75 9.06 -6.84 -13.34
C GLY A 75 8.61 -7.40 -11.99
N GLY A 76 8.04 -6.58 -11.09
CA GLY A 76 7.53 -6.99 -9.77
C GLY A 76 6.25 -7.84 -9.77
N GLY A 77 5.95 -8.53 -10.87
CA GLY A 77 4.73 -9.32 -11.08
C GLY A 77 4.64 -10.62 -10.25
N GLU A 78 5.47 -10.76 -9.21
CA GLU A 78 5.48 -11.98 -8.43
C GLU A 78 4.21 -12.11 -7.57
N CYS A 79 3.64 -13.31 -7.58
CA CYS A 79 2.47 -13.65 -6.76
C CYS A 79 2.78 -13.76 -5.26
N SER A 80 4.04 -13.57 -4.84
CA SER A 80 4.44 -13.60 -3.44
C SER A 80 4.05 -12.32 -2.68
N LEU A 81 3.88 -12.45 -1.37
CA LEU A 81 3.72 -11.32 -0.44
C LEU A 81 5.03 -10.56 -0.22
N ASP A 82 6.16 -11.16 -0.57
CA ASP A 82 7.50 -10.58 -0.32
C ASP A 82 7.69 -9.26 -1.07
N ASN A 83 7.06 -9.11 -2.24
CA ASN A 83 7.08 -7.86 -3.00
C ASN A 83 6.08 -6.80 -2.50
N TYR A 84 5.42 -7.00 -1.37
CA TYR A 84 4.56 -6.01 -0.75
C TYR A 84 5.10 -5.52 0.57
N ARG A 85 4.71 -4.32 0.98
CA ARG A 85 4.92 -3.76 2.32
C ARG A 85 3.77 -2.85 2.72
N LEU A 86 3.46 -2.83 4.01
CA LEU A 86 2.54 -1.86 4.59
C LEU A 86 3.24 -0.53 4.78
N LEU A 87 2.74 0.53 4.13
CA LEU A 87 3.20 1.90 4.34
C LEU A 87 2.10 2.78 4.91
N CYS A 88 2.45 3.65 5.87
CA CYS A 88 1.59 4.76 6.23
C CYS A 88 1.48 5.74 5.04
N ARG A 89 0.40 6.52 4.99
CA ARG A 89 0.14 7.43 3.86
C ARG A 89 1.30 8.39 3.55
N THR A 90 1.95 8.94 4.57
CA THR A 90 3.08 9.86 4.40
C THR A 90 4.27 9.17 3.72
N CYS A 91 4.66 7.98 4.19
CA CYS A 91 5.74 7.21 3.59
C CYS A 91 5.40 6.74 2.17
N HIS A 92 4.15 6.33 1.93
CA HIS A 92 3.71 5.93 0.59
C HIS A 92 3.79 7.08 -0.42
N VAL A 93 3.35 8.28 -0.04
CA VAL A 93 3.48 9.46 -0.91
C VAL A 93 4.94 9.78 -1.16
N ALA A 94 5.79 9.78 -0.12
CA ALA A 94 7.21 10.08 -0.26
C ALA A 94 7.93 9.11 -1.21
N ILE A 95 7.70 7.80 -1.09
CA ILE A 95 8.34 6.82 -1.98
C ILE A 95 7.80 6.91 -3.41
N THR A 96 6.49 7.15 -3.57
CA THR A 96 5.89 7.34 -4.91
C THR A 96 6.49 8.55 -5.62
N LEU A 97 6.68 9.66 -4.90
CA LEU A 97 7.30 10.86 -5.43
C LEU A 97 8.77 10.62 -5.80
N ARG A 98 9.52 9.95 -4.93
CA ARG A 98 10.91 9.56 -5.18
C ARG A 98 11.04 8.71 -6.44
N TRP A 99 10.22 7.67 -6.57
CA TRP A 99 10.24 6.80 -7.75
C TRP A 99 9.90 7.54 -9.05
N ARG A 100 8.93 8.48 -9.00
CA ARG A 100 8.60 9.33 -10.17
C ARG A 100 9.72 10.29 -10.56
N ALA A 101 10.51 10.76 -9.59
CA ALA A 101 11.66 11.62 -9.85
C ALA A 101 12.86 10.84 -10.39
N GLU A 102 13.05 9.60 -9.91
CA GLU A 102 14.14 8.72 -10.32
C GLU A 102 13.91 8.07 -11.69
N LYS A 103 12.65 7.92 -12.14
CA LYS A 103 12.37 7.53 -13.53
C LYS A 103 12.46 8.75 -14.46
N PRO A 104 13.49 8.87 -15.33
CA PRO A 104 13.29 9.66 -16.53
C PRO A 104 12.11 9.06 -17.27
N ARG A 105 11.23 9.89 -17.82
CA ARG A 105 10.12 9.47 -18.68
C ARG A 105 10.68 8.39 -19.59
N GLN A 106 10.22 7.14 -19.48
CA GLN A 106 10.58 6.10 -20.44
C GLN A 106 10.09 6.62 -21.79
N SER A 107 11.00 7.26 -22.49
CA SER A 107 10.87 7.67 -23.87
C SER A 107 10.49 6.41 -24.63
N LEU A 108 9.40 6.53 -25.38
CA LEU A 108 9.13 5.78 -26.60
C LEU A 108 10.46 5.30 -27.21
N VAL A 109 10.81 4.03 -26.99
CA VAL A 109 11.86 3.39 -27.78
C VAL A 109 11.11 2.79 -28.96
N PRO A 110 11.24 3.32 -30.19
CA PRO A 110 10.82 2.56 -31.35
C PRO A 110 11.67 1.28 -31.37
N GLY A 111 10.99 0.13 -31.41
CA GLY A 111 11.66 -1.17 -31.42
C GLY A 111 12.64 -1.30 -32.59
N PRO A 112 13.67 -2.16 -32.47
CA PRO A 112 14.64 -2.34 -33.55
C PRO A 112 13.94 -2.93 -34.78
N SER A 113 14.08 -2.24 -35.90
CA SER A 113 13.72 -2.74 -37.23
C SER A 113 14.54 -3.99 -37.55
N SER A 114 13.87 -5.09 -37.84
CA SER A 114 14.40 -6.22 -38.61
C SER A 114 13.26 -6.84 -39.39
#